data_AF-A0A7Y3IYT1-F1
#
_entry.id   AF-A0A7Y3IYT1-F1
#
_cell.length_a   1.000
_cell.length_b   1.000
_cell.length_c   1.000
_cell.angle_alpha   90.00
_cell.angle_beta   90.00
_cell.angle_gamma   90.00
#
_symmetry.space_group_name_H-M   'P 1'
#
loop_
_entity.id
_entity.type
_entity.pdbx_description
1 polymer ?
#
loop_
_entity_poly.entity_id
_entity_poly.type
_entity_poly.pdbx_seq_one_letter_code
_entity_poly.pdbx_strand_id
1 'polypeptide(L)' 'PRATLTLVIHRRNGERVEVPVTCRLDTAEEVSIYDAGGVLQRFAKDFLESASVM' A
#
# COMPACT_ATOMS: atom_id res chain seq x y z
N PRO A 1 0.42 10.02 -4.08
CA PRO A 1 -0.92 9.76 -4.66
C PRO A 1 -0.93 9.77 -6.20
N ARG A 2 -1.71 8.87 -6.82
CA ARG A 2 -1.85 8.71 -8.29
C ARG A 2 -0.59 8.36 -9.07
N ALA A 3 0.36 7.68 -8.43
CA ALA A 3 1.53 7.15 -9.14
C ALA A 3 1.11 6.14 -10.21
N THR A 4 1.82 6.10 -11.34
CA THR A 4 1.71 5.01 -12.31
C THR A 4 2.49 3.81 -11.80
N LEU A 5 1.83 2.66 -11.71
CA LEU A 5 2.45 1.38 -11.40
C LEU A 5 2.39 0.48 -12.64
N THR A 6 3.27 -0.52 -12.72
CA THR A 6 3.26 -1.50 -13.81
C THR A 6 2.64 -2.80 -13.32
N LEU A 7 1.48 -3.18 -13.85
CA LEU A 7 0.93 -4.52 -13.67
C LEU A 7 1.65 -5.49 -14.63
N VAL A 8 2.35 -6.47 -14.07
CA VAL A 8 3.00 -7.54 -14.82
C VAL A 8 2.09 -8.76 -14.86
N ILE A 9 1.63 -9.14 -16.05
CA ILE A 9 0.78 -10.31 -16.29
C ILE A 9 1.65 -11.45 -16.82
N HIS A 10 1.73 -12.55 -16.08
CA HIS A 10 2.33 -13.80 -16.53
C HIS A 10 1.26 -14.73 -17.08
N ARG A 11 1.27 -15.00 -18.38
CA ARG A 11 0.32 -15.92 -19.02
C ARG A 11 0.82 -17.36 -18.98
N ARG A 12 -0.09 -18.32 -19.05
CA ARG A 12 0.23 -19.76 -19.03
C ARG A 12 1.10 -20.21 -20.22
N ASN A 13 1.05 -19.49 -21.34
CA ASN A 13 1.87 -19.72 -22.52
C ASN A 13 3.31 -19.14 -22.39
N GLY A 14 3.66 -18.57 -21.23
CA GLY A 14 4.98 -17.95 -20.99
C GLY A 14 5.08 -16.48 -21.39
N GLU A 15 4.03 -15.90 -21.97
CA GLU A 15 4.03 -14.49 -22.34
C GLU A 15 3.99 -13.59 -21.09
N ARG A 16 4.76 -12.49 -21.15
CA ARG A 16 4.76 -11.42 -20.14
C ARG A 16 4.20 -10.15 -20.77
N VAL A 17 3.16 -9.59 -20.16
CA VAL A 17 2.58 -8.30 -20.57
C VAL A 17 2.67 -7.31 -19.44
N GLU A 18 3.06 -6.09 -19.77
CA GLU A 18 3.15 -4.97 -18.84
C GLU A 18 2.05 -3.95 -19.16
N VAL A 19 1.21 -3.65 -18.18
CA VAL A 19 0.09 -2.72 -18.32
C VAL A 19 0.25 -1.58 -17.31
N PRO A 20 0.28 -0.30 -17.72
CA PRO A 20 0.29 0.81 -16.79
C PRO A 20 -1.05 0.88 -16.04
N VAL A 21 -0.99 1.01 -14.72
CA VAL A 21 -2.16 1.16 -13.84
C VAL A 21 -1.98 2.35 -12.90
N THR A 22 -3.10 2.94 -12.48
CA THR A 22 -3.09 4.08 -11.55
C THR A 22 -3.18 3.59 -10.10
N CYS A 23 -2.22 3.99 -9.26
CA CYS A 23 -2.29 3.81 -7.82
C CYS A 23 -3.39 4.69 -7.21
N ARG A 24 -4.35 4.08 -6.50
CA ARG A 24 -5.50 4.76 -5.86
C ARG A 24 -5.32 5.01 -4.36
N LEU A 25 -4.07 5.09 -3.90
CA LEU A 25 -3.77 5.76 -2.63
C LEU A 25 -3.87 7.27 -2.90
N ASP A 26 -5.07 7.81 -2.77
CA ASP A 26 -5.45 9.15 -3.20
C ASP A 26 -5.13 10.22 -2.15
N THR A 27 -4.99 9.82 -0.88
CA THR A 27 -4.67 10.66 0.27
C THR A 27 -3.35 10.28 0.93
N ALA A 28 -2.74 11.22 1.67
CA ALA A 28 -1.57 10.92 2.49
C ALA A 28 -1.89 9.90 3.60
N GLU A 29 -3.13 9.89 4.07
CA GLU A 29 -3.60 8.95 5.07
C GLU A 29 -3.59 7.50 4.55
N GLU A 30 -4.11 7.27 3.35
CA GLU A 30 -4.10 5.95 2.71
C GLU A 30 -2.68 5.42 2.48
N VAL A 31 -1.73 6.31 2.14
CA VAL A 31 -0.31 5.95 2.03
C VAL A 31 0.23 5.48 3.38
N SER A 32 0.00 6.25 4.45
CA SER A 32 0.44 5.88 5.80
C SER A 32 -0.16 4.56 6.28
N ILE A 33 -1.44 4.31 5.97
CA ILE A 33 -2.13 3.04 6.28
C ILE A 33 -1.51 1.87 5.52
N TYR A 34 -1.26 2.06 4.22
CA TYR A 34 -0.63 1.04 3.38
C TYR A 34 0.77 0.68 3.88
N ASP A 35 1.59 1.68 4.19
CA ASP A 35 2.96 1.50 4.70
C ASP A 35 2.99 0.80 6.08
N ALA A 36 1.96 1.02 6.91
CA ALA A 36 1.82 0.32 8.17
C ALA A 36 1.41 -1.15 8.01
N GLY A 37 1.05 -1.61 6.81
CA GLY A 37 0.52 -2.96 6.58
C GLY A 37 -0.98 -3.09 6.85
N GLY A 38 -1.70 -1.97 6.86
CA GLY A 38 -3.15 -1.90 7.04
C GLY A 38 -3.58 -1.11 8.27
N VAL A 39 -4.88 -0.82 8.33
CA VAL A 39 -5.49 0.05 9.34
C VAL A 39 -5.20 -0.45 10.77
N LEU A 40 -5.35 -1.75 11.02
CA LEU A 40 -5.13 -2.33 12.34
C LEU A 40 -3.68 -2.18 12.82
N GLN A 41 -2.71 -2.29 11.91
CA GLN A 41 -1.30 -2.17 12.26
C GLN A 41 -0.92 -0.72 12.57
N ARG A 42 -1.49 0.24 11.83
CA ARG A 42 -1.36 1.68 12.15
C ARG A 42 -1.92 1.98 13.54
N PHE A 43 -3.13 1.51 13.84
CA PHE A 43 -3.73 1.68 15.18
C PHE A 43 -2.94 1.00 16.29
N ALA A 44 -2.42 -0.21 16.07
CA ALA A 44 -1.60 -0.90 17.07
C ALA A 44 -0.32 -0.14 17.39
N LYS A 45 0.32 0.47 16.38
CA LYS A 45 1.50 1.32 16.55
C LYS A 45 1.16 2.59 17.32
N ASP A 46 0.10 3.30 16.95
CA ASP A 46 -0.36 4.51 17.65
C ASP A 46 -0.74 4.19 19.12
N PHE A 47 -1.34 3.01 19.38
CA PHE A 47 -1.70 2.55 20.72
C PHE A 47 -0.47 2.21 21.58
N LEU A 48 0.54 1.54 21.03
CA LEU A 48 1.78 1.23 21.75
C LEU A 48 2.64 2.48 22.00
N GLU A 49 2.71 3.39 21.02
CA GLU A 49 3.44 4.65 21.18
C GLU A 49 2.80 5.55 22.24
N SER A 50 1.46 5.60 22.32
CA SER A 50 0.76 6.34 23.38
C SER A 50 0.91 5.71 24.77
N ALA A 51 1.03 4.38 24.87
CA ALA A 51 1.25 3.68 26.14
C ALA A 51 2.69 3.82 26.69
N SER A 52 3.67 4.13 25.84
CA SER A 52 5.07 4.31 26.25
C SER A 52 5.39 5.71 26.81
N VAL A 53 4.44 6.66 26.74
CA VAL A 53 4.64 8.06 27.15
C VAL A 53 4.06 8.33 28.56
N MET A 54 3.82 7.28 29.36
CA MET A 54 3.39 7.38 30.76
C MET A 54 4.45 6.87 31.73
#